data_AF-A0A345X0D0-F1
#
_entry.id   AF-A0A345X0D0-F1
#
_cell.length_a   1.000
_cell.length_b   1.000
_cell.length_c   1.000
_cell.angle_alpha   90.00
_cell.angle_beta   90.00
_cell.angle_gamma   90.00
#
_symmetry.space_group_name_H-M   'P 1'
#
loop_
_entity.id
_entity.type
_entity.pdbx_description
1 polymer ?
#
loop_
_entity_poly.entity_id
_entity_poly.type
_entity_poly.pdbx_seq_one_letter_code
_entity_poly.pdbx_strand_id
1 'polypeptide(L)'
;MKLYLTDDVYTQAGTKIAQLSASLDGDGKTPLVQTTGESTVIGFNDDGSPIFKKDEHDDKLIASSQQSFMATALKLQKIITKINGNDPSNVNIIH
;
A
#
# COMPACT_ATOMS: atom_id res chain seq x y z
N MET A 1 0.01 -10.11 -18.61
CA MET A 1 0.96 -10.51 -17.54
C MET A 1 0.44 -9.99 -16.21
N LYS A 2 0.59 -10.74 -15.11
CA LYS A 2 0.16 -10.32 -13.77
C LYS A 2 1.37 -10.22 -12.85
N LEU A 3 1.51 -9.10 -12.16
CA LEU A 3 2.59 -8.85 -11.20
C LEU A 3 1.98 -8.58 -9.83
N TYR A 4 2.55 -9.22 -8.81
CA TYR A 4 2.20 -8.97 -7.41
C TYR A 4 3.34 -8.20 -6.76
N LEU A 5 2.98 -7.09 -6.10
CA LEU A 5 3.90 -6.29 -5.30
C LEU A 5 3.56 -6.45 -3.84
N THR A 6 4.59 -6.56 -3.01
CA THR A 6 4.47 -6.55 -1.56
C THR A 6 5.60 -5.72 -0.98
N ASP A 7 5.33 -4.98 0.08
CA ASP A 7 6.34 -4.26 0.85
C ASP A 7 5.96 -4.24 2.33
N ASP A 8 6.94 -4.30 3.21
CA ASP A 8 6.74 -4.33 4.65
C ASP A 8 7.14 -2.97 5.25
N VAL A 9 6.35 -2.48 6.20
CA VAL A 9 6.62 -1.21 6.88
C VAL A 9 7.17 -1.50 8.27
N TYR A 10 8.39 -1.02 8.54
CA TYR A 10 9.08 -1.21 9.81
C TYR A 10 9.31 0.12 10.52
N THR A 11 9.13 0.17 11.84
CA THR A 11 9.56 1.30 12.66
C THR A 11 11.08 1.42 12.69
N GLN A 12 11.60 2.54 13.20
CA GLN A 12 13.05 2.71 13.41
C GLN A 12 13.65 1.64 14.33
N ALA A 13 12.85 1.06 15.23
CA ALA A 13 13.27 -0.01 16.13
C ALA A 13 13.29 -1.41 15.45
N GLY A 14 12.86 -1.51 14.18
CA GLY A 14 12.82 -2.76 13.43
C GLY A 14 11.53 -3.57 13.65
N THR A 15 10.50 -3.00 14.28
CA THR A 15 9.19 -3.65 14.43
C THR A 15 8.38 -3.50 13.16
N LYS A 16 7.89 -4.61 12.60
CA LYS A 16 6.94 -4.57 11.49
C LYS A 16 5.57 -4.08 11.98
N ILE A 17 5.01 -3.08 11.31
CA ILE A 17 3.73 -2.45 11.72
C ILE A 17 2.66 -2.54 10.64
N ALA A 18 3.05 -2.77 9.39
CA ALA A 18 2.11 -3.02 8.30
C ALA A 18 2.75 -3.80 7.16
N GLN A 19 1.92 -4.38 6.31
CA GLN A 19 2.28 -4.87 4.99
C GLN A 19 1.42 -4.19 3.93
N LEU A 20 2.06 -3.76 2.85
CA LEU A 20 1.44 -3.20 1.66
C LEU A 20 1.44 -4.26 0.57
N SER A 21 0.35 -4.32 -0.21
CA SER A 21 0.27 -5.21 -1.37
C SER A 21 -0.52 -4.59 -2.50
N ALA A 22 -0.17 -4.95 -3.74
CA ALA A 22 -0.94 -4.61 -4.92
C ALA A 22 -0.83 -5.71 -5.98
N SER A 23 -1.93 -5.89 -6.72
CA SER A 23 -1.99 -6.74 -7.90
C SER A 23 -2.06 -5.87 -9.14
N LEU A 24 -1.13 -6.09 -10.08
CA LEU A 24 -1.02 -5.31 -11.31
C LEU A 24 -1.29 -6.22 -12.51
N ASP A 25 -2.42 -5.98 -13.17
CA ASP A 25 -2.86 -6.76 -14.33
C ASP A 25 -2.55 -6.09 -15.67
N GLY A 26 -2.14 -4.81 -15.65
CA GLY A 26 -1.92 -4.01 -16.86
C GLY A 26 -3.18 -3.84 -17.71
N ASP A 27 -4.33 -3.71 -17.06
CA ASP A 27 -5.65 -3.53 -17.66
C ASP A 27 -5.99 -2.04 -17.88
N GLY A 28 -5.03 -1.14 -17.67
CA GLY A 28 -5.23 0.31 -17.78
C GLY A 28 -5.88 0.95 -16.57
N LYS A 29 -6.29 0.20 -15.54
CA LYS A 29 -6.90 0.78 -14.33
C LYS A 29 -5.86 1.26 -13.32
N THR A 30 -6.30 2.14 -12.43
CA THR A 30 -5.55 2.54 -11.23
C THR A 30 -5.34 1.33 -10.30
N PRO A 31 -4.11 1.02 -9.89
CA PRO A 31 -3.83 -0.05 -8.95
C PRO A 31 -4.54 0.16 -7.61
N LEU A 32 -5.03 -0.92 -7.04
CA LEU A 32 -5.49 -0.93 -5.65
C LEU A 32 -4.32 -1.34 -4.75
N VAL A 33 -3.95 -0.46 -3.82
CA VAL A 33 -3.02 -0.77 -2.74
C VAL A 33 -3.83 -1.19 -1.53
N GLN A 34 -3.57 -2.40 -1.03
CA GLN A 34 -4.11 -2.89 0.23
C GLN A 34 -3.05 -2.79 1.32
N THR A 35 -3.45 -2.30 2.49
CA THR A 35 -2.62 -2.23 3.69
C THR A 35 -3.19 -3.12 4.77
N THR A 36 -2.38 -4.03 5.29
CA THR A 36 -2.70 -4.86 6.45
C THR A 36 -1.89 -4.34 7.62
N GLY A 37 -2.57 -3.86 8.67
CA GLY A 37 -1.90 -3.46 9.92
C GLY A 37 -1.45 -4.68 10.71
N GLU A 38 -0.23 -4.63 11.23
CA GLU A 38 0.37 -5.68 12.09
C GLU A 38 0.68 -5.17 13.51
N SER A 39 0.30 -3.93 13.83
CA SER A 39 0.44 -3.36 15.16
C SER A 39 -0.35 -4.12 16.23
N THR A 40 0.25 -4.33 17.40
CA THR A 40 -0.44 -4.93 18.55
C THR A 40 -1.38 -3.92 19.22
N VAL A 41 -2.69 -4.18 19.18
CA VAL A 41 -3.70 -3.41 19.92
C VAL A 41 -3.85 -3.99 21.34
N ILE A 42 -3.68 -3.16 22.35
CA ILE A 42 -3.77 -3.55 23.78
C ILE A 42 -5.06 -3.07 24.46
N GLY A 43 -5.87 -2.30 23.75
CA GLY A 43 -7.15 -1.77 24.24
C GLY A 43 -7.76 -0.79 23.26
N PHE A 44 -8.86 -0.17 23.65
CA PHE A 44 -9.56 0.86 22.89
C PHE A 44 -9.98 1.98 23.83
N ASN A 45 -9.97 3.22 23.34
CA ASN A 45 -10.58 4.36 24.04
C ASN A 45 -12.11 4.30 23.90
N ASP A 46 -12.84 5.10 24.69
CA ASP A 46 -14.32 5.17 24.65
C ASP A 46 -14.88 5.64 23.30
N ASP A 47 -14.07 6.32 22.47
CA ASP A 47 -14.43 6.72 21.11
C ASP A 47 -14.19 5.63 20.05
N GLY A 48 -13.69 4.46 20.48
CA GLY A 48 -13.38 3.32 19.61
C GLY A 48 -12.01 3.39 18.94
N SER A 49 -11.19 4.41 19.20
CA SER A 49 -9.82 4.46 18.69
C SER A 49 -8.93 3.41 19.39
N PRO A 50 -8.07 2.70 18.64
CA PRO A 50 -7.19 1.67 19.21
C PRO A 50 -6.07 2.27 20.06
N ILE A 51 -5.73 1.58 21.14
CA ILE A 51 -4.54 1.83 21.94
C ILE A 51 -3.50 0.79 21.53
N PHE A 52 -2.40 1.23 20.93
CA PHE A 52 -1.34 0.34 20.48
C PHE A 52 -0.29 0.11 21.57
N LYS A 53 0.38 -1.04 21.51
CA LYS A 53 1.59 -1.28 22.29
C LYS A 53 2.65 -0.25 21.88
N LYS A 54 3.37 0.27 22.88
CA LYS A 54 4.37 1.32 22.71
C LYS A 54 5.38 0.95 21.62
N ASP A 55 5.67 1.90 20.73
CA ASP A 55 6.64 1.78 19.63
C ASP A 55 6.31 0.71 18.56
N GLU A 56 5.09 0.16 18.56
CA GLU A 56 4.61 -0.82 17.56
C GLU A 56 3.57 -0.24 16.61
N HIS A 57 3.46 1.10 16.52
CA HIS A 57 2.52 1.76 15.62
C HIS A 57 2.98 3.18 15.23
N ASP A 58 2.82 3.54 13.96
CA ASP A 58 3.10 4.87 13.43
C ASP A 58 2.27 5.13 12.15
N ASP A 59 1.14 5.81 12.29
CA ASP A 59 0.25 6.16 11.18
C ASP A 59 0.92 7.01 10.10
N LYS A 60 1.82 7.91 10.49
CA LYS A 60 2.49 8.80 9.52
C LYS A 60 3.45 8.01 8.65
N LEU A 61 4.18 7.08 9.26
CA LEU A 61 5.05 6.18 8.54
C LEU A 61 4.25 5.32 7.57
N ILE A 62 3.15 4.69 8.02
CA ILE A 62 2.27 3.89 7.16
C ILE A 62 1.75 4.71 5.98
N ALA A 63 1.26 5.93 6.22
CA ALA A 63 0.76 6.82 5.16
C ALA A 63 1.86 7.18 4.14
N SER A 64 3.08 7.48 4.60
CA SER A 64 4.21 7.79 3.71
C SER A 64 4.65 6.58 2.87
N SER A 65 4.62 5.38 3.46
CA SER A 65 4.92 4.13 2.78
C SER A 65 3.84 3.79 1.75
N GLN A 66 2.56 3.98 2.07
CA GLN A 66 1.46 3.83 1.12
C GLN A 66 1.63 4.72 -0.12
N GLN A 67 1.98 6.01 0.08
CA GLN A 67 2.22 6.92 -1.03
C GLN A 67 3.39 6.46 -1.92
N SER A 68 4.50 6.06 -1.31
CA SER A 68 5.70 5.60 -2.02
C SER A 68 5.43 4.29 -2.79
N PHE A 69 4.70 3.37 -2.17
CA PHE A 69 4.31 2.10 -2.77
C PHE A 69 3.34 2.32 -3.93
N MET A 70 2.35 3.21 -3.78
CA MET A 70 1.42 3.58 -4.85
C MET A 70 2.14 4.20 -6.04
N ALA A 71 3.13 5.07 -5.82
CA ALA A 71 3.94 5.64 -6.91
C ALA A 71 4.66 4.54 -7.72
N THR A 72 5.22 3.53 -7.02
CA THR A 72 5.86 2.37 -7.66
C THR A 72 4.84 1.51 -8.42
N ALA A 73 3.69 1.21 -7.80
CA ALA A 73 2.61 0.45 -8.41
C ALA A 73 2.10 1.12 -9.69
N LEU A 74 1.88 2.43 -9.67
CA LEU A 74 1.47 3.23 -10.83
C LEU A 74 2.48 3.16 -11.97
N LYS A 75 3.77 3.30 -11.67
CA LYS A 75 4.84 3.22 -12.67
C LYS A 75 4.83 1.85 -13.35
N LEU A 76 4.76 0.77 -12.57
CA LEU A 76 4.75 -0.59 -13.08
C LEU A 76 3.47 -0.92 -13.84
N GLN A 77 2.30 -0.53 -13.33
CA GLN A 77 1.03 -0.70 -14.01
C GLN A 77 1.05 -0.06 -15.39
N LYS A 78 1.56 1.18 -15.53
CA LYS A 78 1.71 1.83 -16.85
C LYS A 78 2.60 1.04 -17.80
N ILE A 79 3.72 0.50 -17.30
CA ILE A 79 4.62 -0.33 -18.12
C ILE A 79 3.90 -1.60 -18.58
N ILE A 80 3.23 -2.32 -17.68
CA ILE A 80 2.54 -3.58 -17.99
C ILE A 80 1.34 -3.32 -18.92
N THR A 81 0.57 -2.24 -18.70
CA THR A 81 -0.52 -1.80 -19.58
C THR A 81 -0.03 -1.62 -21.01
N LYS A 82 1.11 -0.92 -21.20
CA LYS A 82 1.71 -0.74 -22.52
C LYS A 82 2.16 -2.08 -23.14
N ILE A 83 2.80 -2.95 -22.36
CA ILE A 83 3.24 -4.29 -22.83
C ILE A 83 2.04 -5.13 -23.28
N ASN A 84 0.91 -5.02 -22.59
CA ASN A 84 -0.33 -5.73 -22.92
C ASN A 84 -1.09 -5.11 -24.13
N GLY A 85 -0.59 -4.01 -24.72
CA GLY A 85 -1.21 -3.34 -25.87
C GLY A 85 -2.31 -2.33 -25.53
N ASN A 86 -2.50 -2.02 -24.25
CA ASN A 86 -3.45 -1.01 -23.77
C ASN A 86 -2.78 0.38 -23.69
N ASP A 87 -3.58 1.44 -23.61
CA ASP A 87 -3.07 2.81 -23.42
C ASP A 87 -2.69 3.06 -21.94
N PRO A 88 -1.40 3.29 -21.62
CA PRO A 88 -0.96 3.61 -20.26
C PRO A 88 -1.45 4.97 -19.75
N SER A 89 -1.96 5.85 -20.62
CA SER A 89 -2.55 7.13 -20.22
C SER A 89 -3.82 6.95 -19.39
N ASN A 90 -4.53 5.82 -19.58
CA ASN A 90 -5.75 5.47 -18.82
C ASN A 90 -5.48 5.14 -17.35
N VAL A 91 -4.23 4.82 -16.99
CA VAL A 91 -3.86 4.52 -15.60
C VAL A 91 -3.86 5.80 -14.77
N ASN A 92 -4.56 5.79 -13.63
CA ASN A 92 -4.68 6.91 -12.69
C ASN A 92 -5.59 8.06 -13.17
N ILE A 93 -6.67 7.72 -13.88
CA ILE A 93 -7.74 8.64 -14.22
C ILE A 93 -8.90 8.44 -13.22
N ILE A 94 -9.53 9.54 -12.80
CA ILE A 94 -10.78 9.51 -12.04
C ILE A 94 -11.93 9.36 -13.04
N HIS A 95 -12.74 8.32 -12.87
CA HIS A 95 -13.93 8.06 -13.69
C HIS A 95 -15.19 8.56 -13.00
#